data_AF-A0A9E1F9I3-F1
#
_entry.id   AF-A0A9E1F9I3-F1
#
_cell.length_a   1.000
_cell.length_b   1.000
_cell.length_c   1.000
_cell.angle_alpha   90.00
_cell.angle_beta   90.00
_cell.angle_gamma   90.00
#
_symmetry.space_group_name_H-M   'P 1'
#
loop_
_entity.id
_entity.type
_entity.pdbx_description
1 polymer ?
#
loop_
_entity_poly.entity_id
_entity_poly.type
_entity_poly.pdbx_seq_one_letter_code
_entity_poly.pdbx_strand_id
1 'polypeptide(L)' 'RGESYQAGVFYAYEACALGYRKGGKILDNYSKFVGHFIKD' A
#
# COMPACT_ATOMS: atom_id res chain seq x y z
N ARG A 1 -0.46 12.09 -14.68
CA ARG A 1 -0.64 10.62 -14.51
C ARG A 1 -1.27 10.41 -13.14
N GLY A 2 -2.42 9.75 -13.10
CA GLY A 2 -3.11 9.49 -11.84
C GLY A 2 -2.39 8.36 -11.11
N GLU A 3 -1.68 8.71 -10.04
CA GLU A 3 -1.08 7.72 -9.17
C GLU A 3 -2.16 7.22 -8.22
N SER A 4 -2.59 5.98 -8.40
CA SER A 4 -3.50 5.31 -7.48
C SER A 4 -2.72 4.62 -6.38
N TYR A 5 -3.29 4.61 -5.17
CA TYR A 5 -2.72 3.94 -4.02
C TYR A 5 -3.66 2.82 -3.59
N GLN A 6 -3.11 1.63 -3.41
CA GLN A 6 -3.81 0.52 -2.80
C GLN A 6 -3.27 0.30 -1.39
N ALA A 7 -4.15 0.43 -0.40
CA ALA A 7 -3.83 0.06 0.98
C ALA A 7 -3.94 -1.46 1.15
N GLY A 8 -3.10 -2.01 2.01
CA GLY A 8 -3.13 -3.41 2.44
C GLY A 8 -2.83 -3.52 3.93
N VAL A 9 -3.51 -4.46 4.59
CA VAL A 9 -3.24 -4.85 5.98
C VAL A 9 -2.44 -6.14 5.96
N PHE A 10 -1.32 -6.16 6.67
CA PHE A 10 -0.56 -7.38 6.90
C PHE A 10 -1.17 -8.16 8.08
N TYR A 11 -1.16 -9.49 7.97
CA TYR A 11 -1.71 -10.39 8.98
C TYR A 11 -0.62 -11.30 9.54
N ALA A 12 -0.50 -11.35 10.85
CA ALA A 12 0.32 -12.30 11.59
C ALA A 12 -0.40 -12.65 12.90
N TYR A 13 -1.30 -13.63 12.83
CA TYR A 13 -2.28 -13.98 13.89
C TYR A 13 -3.30 -12.87 14.22
N GLU A 14 -2.96 -11.60 13.96
CA GLU A 14 -3.83 -10.42 13.98
C GLU A 14 -3.38 -9.40 12.91
N ALA A 15 -4.14 -8.32 12.73
CA ALA A 15 -3.74 -7.19 11.89
C ALA A 15 -2.51 -6.50 12.51
N CYS A 16 -1.36 -6.55 11.83
CA CYS A 16 -0.08 -6.19 12.45
C CYS A 16 0.65 -5.01 11.76
N ALA A 17 0.32 -4.69 10.52
CA ALA A 17 0.92 -3.55 9.82
C ALA A 17 0.05 -3.06 8.66
N LEU A 18 0.32 -1.83 8.21
CA LEU A 18 -0.23 -1.25 6.99
C LEU A 18 0.85 -1.15 5.93
N GLY A 19 0.45 -1.29 4.66
CA GLY A 19 1.31 -1.07 3.51
C GLY A 19 0.56 -0.37 2.40
N TYR A 20 1.28 0.44 1.63
CA TYR A 20 0.73 1.13 0.46
C TYR A 20 1.54 0.77 -0.77
N ARG A 21 0.86 0.32 -1.82
CA ARG A 21 1.44 0.16 -3.15
C ARG A 21 0.95 1.29 -4.05
N LYS A 22 1.89 1.92 -4.76
CA LYS A 22 1.62 3.00 -5.71
C LYS A 22 1.74 2.48 -7.14
N GLY A 23 0.75 2.76 -7.97
CA GLY A 23 0.70 2.33 -9.36
C GLY A 23 -0.47 2.93 -10.13
N GLY A 24 -0.85 2.28 -11.24
CA GLY A 24 -2.06 2.63 -12.00
C GLY A 24 -3.34 2.20 -11.28
N LYS A 25 -4.49 2.38 -11.94
CA LYS A 25 -5.81 1.98 -11.42
C LYS A 25 -5.88 0.50 -11.01
N ILE A 26 -5.14 -0.36 -11.73
CA ILE A 26 -4.92 -1.76 -11.39
C ILE A 26 -3.43 -1.91 -11.12
N LEU A 27 -3.08 -2.53 -10.00
CA LEU A 27 -1.68 -2.81 -9.69
C LEU A 27 -1.11 -3.89 -10.61
N ASP A 28 0.16 -3.72 -10.95
CA ASP A 28 0.95 -4.68 -11.71
C ASP A 28 2.24 -5.06 -10.96
N ASN A 29 3.13 -5.80 -11.62
CA ASN A 29 4.41 -6.21 -11.06
C ASN A 29 5.43 -5.06 -10.95
N TYR A 30 5.18 -3.91 -11.58
CA TYR A 30 6.02 -2.72 -11.48
C TYR A 30 5.58 -1.77 -10.37
N SER A 31 4.39 -1.99 -9.80
CA SER A 31 3.83 -1.18 -8.72
C SER A 31 4.58 -1.43 -7.40
N LYS A 32 5.15 -0.36 -6.82
CA LYS A 32 6.09 -0.45 -5.69
C LYS A 32 5.46 -0.09 -4.36
N PHE A 33 6.02 -0.64 -3.28
CA PHE A 33 5.75 -0.17 -1.93
C PHE A 33 6.28 1.26 -1.75
N VAL A 34 5.54 2.07 -1.01
CA VAL A 34 5.92 3.43 -0.65
C VAL A 34 5.90 3.60 0.87
N GLY A 35 6.82 4.43 1.37
CA GLY A 35 6.81 4.83 2.77
C GLY A 35 5.54 5.61 3.12
N HIS A 36 5.04 5.40 4.32
CA HIS A 36 3.92 6.13 4.90
C HIS A 36 4.18 6.33 6.39
N PHE A 37 3.51 7.31 6.99
CA PHE A 37 3.56 7.57 8.42
C PHE A 37 2.14 7.80 8.92
N ILE A 38 1.89 7.45 10.18
CA ILE A 38 0.62 7.74 10.85
C ILE A 38 0.73 9.13 11.47
N LYS A 39 -0.32 9.93 11.33
CA LYS A 39 -0.45 11.24 11.95
C LYS A 39 -1.64 11.23 12.90
N ASP A 40 -1.45 11.82 14.07
CA ASP A 40 -2.52 12.10 15.04
C ASP A 40 -3.50 13.17 14.54
#